data_AF-A0A8B7VCX9-F1
#
_entry.id   AF-A0A8B7VCX9-F1
#
_cell.length_a   1.000
_cell.length_b   1.000
_cell.length_c   1.000
_cell.angle_alpha   90.00
_cell.angle_beta   90.00
_cell.angle_gamma   90.00
#
_symmetry.space_group_name_H-M   'P 1'
#
loop_
_entity.id
_entity.type
_entity.pdbx_description
1 polymer ?
#
loop_
_entity_poly.entity_id
_entity_poly.type
_entity_poly.pdbx_seq_one_letter_code
_entity_poly.pdbx_strand_id
1 'polypeptide(L)'
;MLENSCKKKARAQASSLVPTGHQELKQAGGEKTSYIRAASKIVYDCGSALEIIRKHTHAFRQARAHPHLAIAAKHLLTTGQVSGRHSRQVQKAFGGTALAMTKNACMIGGAVTALFLGRDLAAVSKDWKQLKDGPRAELAEELRGHAQELAELVMESEYYYQRLRQKKLLQEKTT
;
A
#
# COMPACT_ATOMS: atom_id res chain seq x y z
N MET A 1 -1.45 1.65 -43.73
CA MET A 1 -0.96 3.03 -43.45
C MET A 1 -1.43 3.64 -42.11
N LEU A 2 -2.30 2.99 -41.32
CA LEU A 2 -2.84 3.57 -40.07
C LEU A 2 -1.92 3.49 -38.84
N GLU A 3 -1.06 2.48 -38.74
CA GLU A 3 -0.27 2.20 -37.52
C GLU A 3 0.78 3.27 -37.20
N ASN A 4 1.32 3.94 -38.22
CA ASN A 4 2.30 5.01 -38.03
C ASN A 4 1.69 6.30 -37.46
N SER A 5 0.39 6.53 -37.68
CA SER A 5 -0.29 7.74 -37.17
C SER A 5 -0.54 7.62 -35.66
N CYS A 6 -0.90 6.43 -35.19
CA CYS A 6 -1.16 6.18 -33.77
C CYS A 6 0.11 6.27 -32.91
N LYS A 7 1.25 5.75 -33.41
CA LYS A 7 2.55 5.90 -32.77
C LYS A 7 3.01 7.36 -32.67
N LYS A 8 2.75 8.17 -33.71
CA LYS A 8 3.10 9.60 -33.69
C LYS A 8 2.25 10.40 -32.71
N LYS A 9 0.94 10.13 -32.63
CA LYS A 9 0.04 10.74 -31.63
C LYS A 9 0.42 10.35 -30.20
N ALA A 10 0.72 9.07 -29.96
CA ALA A 10 1.18 8.60 -28.65
C ALA A 10 2.50 9.25 -28.22
N ARG A 11 3.44 9.43 -29.16
CA ARG A 11 4.72 10.11 -28.89
C ARG A 11 4.54 11.61 -28.62
N ALA A 12 3.66 12.28 -29.36
CA ALA A 12 3.36 13.70 -29.14
C ALA A 12 2.71 13.94 -27.77
N GLN A 13 1.76 13.08 -27.37
CA GLN A 13 1.14 13.14 -26.03
C GLN A 13 2.12 12.81 -24.91
N ALA A 14 3.02 11.84 -25.11
CA ALA A 14 4.05 11.53 -24.14
C ALA A 14 5.05 12.68 -23.98
N SER A 15 5.46 13.33 -25.07
CA SER A 15 6.36 14.49 -25.03
C SER A 15 5.73 15.74 -24.40
N SER A 16 4.41 15.93 -24.48
CA SER A 16 3.73 17.02 -23.75
C SER A 16 3.52 16.72 -22.26
N LEU A 17 3.61 15.45 -21.85
CA LEU A 17 3.51 15.02 -20.45
C LEU A 17 4.86 14.94 -19.75
N VAL A 18 5.98 15.04 -20.49
CA VAL A 18 7.31 15.19 -19.93
C VAL A 18 7.50 16.68 -19.58
N PRO A 19 7.58 17.06 -18.31
CA PRO A 19 7.83 18.44 -17.93
C PRO A 19 9.28 18.77 -18.27
N THR A 20 9.51 19.35 -19.44
CA THR A 20 10.79 20.01 -19.76
C THR A 20 10.78 21.37 -19.07
N GLY A 21 11.19 21.36 -17.81
CA GLY A 21 11.44 22.56 -17.02
C GLY A 21 12.80 22.46 -16.36
N HIS A 22 13.84 22.81 -17.09
CA HIS A 22 15.07 23.31 -16.48
C HIS A 22 14.78 24.76 -16.06
N GLN A 23 15.23 25.13 -14.86
CA GLN A 23 15.23 26.48 -14.27
C GLN A 23 14.06 26.84 -13.32
N GLU A 24 14.17 26.42 -12.06
CA GLU A 24 14.65 27.26 -10.95
C GLU A 24 14.58 26.45 -9.66
N LEU A 25 15.74 26.28 -9.05
CA LEU A 25 15.95 25.63 -7.76
C LEU A 25 15.49 26.60 -6.66
N LYS A 26 14.18 26.68 -6.39
CA LYS A 26 13.69 27.22 -5.12
C LYS A 26 12.93 26.18 -4.32
N GLN A 27 13.65 25.72 -3.30
CA GLN A 27 13.21 25.04 -2.09
C GLN A 27 11.71 25.16 -1.81
N ALA A 28 10.98 24.09 -2.09
CA ALA A 28 9.74 23.73 -1.42
C ALA A 28 9.77 22.21 -1.21
N GLY A 29 10.56 21.81 -0.22
CA GLY A 29 10.83 20.42 0.11
C GLY A 29 9.62 19.75 0.75
N GLY A 30 9.29 18.55 0.28
CA GLY A 30 8.44 17.61 0.99
C GLY A 30 7.53 16.78 0.08
N GLU A 31 6.73 17.44 -0.75
CA GLU A 31 5.49 16.82 -1.25
C GLU A 31 5.59 16.28 -2.70
N LYS A 32 6.31 16.97 -3.59
CA LYS A 32 6.49 16.51 -4.98
C LYS A 32 7.49 15.35 -5.10
N THR A 33 8.46 15.29 -4.18
CA THR A 33 9.47 14.23 -4.11
C THR A 33 8.90 12.92 -3.57
N SER A 34 7.90 12.97 -2.68
CA SER A 34 7.24 11.79 -2.13
C SER A 34 6.38 11.09 -3.20
N TYR A 35 5.64 11.85 -4.01
CA TYR A 35 4.84 11.29 -5.10
C TYR A 35 5.72 10.67 -6.20
N ILE A 36 6.78 11.37 -6.63
CA ILE A 36 7.74 10.82 -7.61
C ILE A 36 8.40 9.55 -7.08
N ARG A 37 8.75 9.51 -5.79
CA ARG A 37 9.31 8.32 -5.13
C ARG A 37 8.30 7.18 -5.06
N ALA A 38 7.05 7.47 -4.70
CA ALA A 38 5.97 6.49 -4.63
C ALA A 38 5.66 5.90 -6.01
N ALA A 39 5.52 6.75 -7.03
CA ALA A 39 5.33 6.32 -8.41
C ALA A 39 6.52 5.49 -8.92
N SER A 40 7.75 5.91 -8.62
CA SER A 40 8.97 5.15 -8.99
C SER A 40 9.00 3.77 -8.32
N LYS A 41 8.60 3.69 -7.04
CA LYS A 41 8.50 2.44 -6.31
C LYS A 41 7.45 1.51 -6.94
N ILE A 42 6.26 2.03 -7.26
CA ILE A 42 5.20 1.24 -7.91
C ILE A 42 5.68 0.70 -9.26
N VAL A 43 6.35 1.53 -10.08
CA VAL A 43 6.90 1.08 -11.38
C VAL A 43 7.96 -0.01 -11.19
N TYR A 44 8.86 0.15 -10.20
CA TYR A 44 9.86 -0.86 -9.86
C TYR A 44 9.21 -2.16 -9.38
N ASP A 45 8.25 -2.08 -8.47
CA ASP A 45 7.53 -3.21 -7.91
C ASP A 45 6.78 -3.97 -9.03
N CYS A 46 6.09 -3.26 -9.94
CA CYS A 46 5.47 -3.84 -11.13
C CYS A 46 6.48 -4.55 -12.04
N GLY A 47 7.62 -3.92 -12.34
CA GLY A 47 8.67 -4.53 -13.16
C GLY A 47 9.21 -5.81 -12.53
N SER A 48 9.44 -5.79 -11.22
CA SER A 48 9.93 -6.95 -10.47
C SER A 48 8.90 -8.09 -10.45
N ALA A 49 7.61 -7.77 -10.29
CA ALA A 49 6.52 -8.74 -10.31
C ALA A 49 6.39 -9.42 -11.68
N LEU A 50 6.51 -8.65 -12.78
CA LEU A 50 6.49 -9.20 -14.14
C LEU A 50 7.67 -10.15 -14.40
N GLU A 51 8.86 -9.83 -13.91
CA GLU A 51 10.03 -10.71 -13.99
C GLU A 51 9.83 -12.01 -13.21
N ILE A 52 9.21 -11.95 -12.02
CA ILE A 52 8.84 -13.14 -11.24
C ILE A 52 7.86 -14.01 -12.04
N ILE A 53 6.78 -13.43 -12.55
CA ILE A 53 5.76 -14.16 -13.36
C ILE A 53 6.40 -14.81 -14.58
N ARG A 54 7.32 -14.10 -15.26
CA ARG A 54 8.06 -14.62 -16.41
C ARG A 54 8.89 -15.85 -16.05
N LYS A 55 9.61 -15.80 -14.93
CA LYS A 55 10.40 -16.95 -14.41
C LYS A 55 9.50 -18.13 -14.06
N HIS A 56 8.38 -17.91 -13.39
CA HIS A 56 7.41 -18.97 -13.10
C HIS A 56 6.79 -19.58 -14.35
N THR A 57 6.47 -18.77 -15.35
CA THR A 57 5.94 -19.24 -16.64
C THR A 57 6.98 -20.07 -17.40
N HIS A 58 8.24 -19.63 -17.42
CA HIS A 58 9.34 -20.40 -18.00
C HIS A 58 9.53 -21.73 -17.29
N ALA A 59 9.59 -21.71 -15.95
CA ALA A 59 9.67 -22.92 -15.13
C ALA A 59 8.51 -23.88 -15.40
N PHE A 60 7.28 -23.38 -15.51
CA PHE A 60 6.12 -24.21 -15.83
C PHE A 60 6.24 -24.90 -17.20
N ARG A 61 6.71 -24.16 -18.22
CA ARG A 61 6.98 -24.73 -19.55
C ARG A 61 8.06 -25.81 -19.49
N GLN A 62 9.13 -25.57 -18.75
CA GLN A 62 10.22 -26.54 -18.56
C GLN A 62 9.77 -27.79 -17.79
N ALA A 63 8.92 -27.64 -16.77
CA ALA A 63 8.35 -28.76 -16.03
C ALA A 63 7.48 -29.64 -16.94
N ARG A 64 6.72 -29.02 -17.86
CA ARG A 64 5.89 -29.74 -18.83
C ARG A 64 6.72 -30.44 -19.90
N ALA A 65 7.78 -29.81 -20.41
CA ALA A 65 8.66 -30.38 -21.42
C ALA A 65 9.57 -31.49 -20.86
N HIS A 66 9.97 -31.38 -19.59
CA HIS A 66 10.90 -32.29 -18.95
C HIS A 66 10.40 -32.77 -17.58
N PRO A 67 9.45 -33.73 -17.55
CA PRO A 67 8.86 -34.24 -16.31
C PRO A 67 9.90 -34.82 -15.34
N HIS A 68 10.96 -35.44 -15.87
CA HIS A 68 12.06 -35.99 -15.06
C HIS A 68 12.83 -34.91 -14.27
N LEU A 69 12.93 -33.68 -14.82
CA LEU A 69 13.55 -32.57 -14.10
C LEU A 69 12.62 -32.04 -13.00
N ALA A 70 11.30 -32.04 -13.22
CA ALA A 70 10.33 -31.68 -12.18
C ALA A 70 10.35 -32.68 -11.02
N ILE A 71 10.51 -33.98 -11.32
CA ILE A 71 10.68 -35.04 -10.31
C ILE A 71 11.98 -34.83 -9.53
N ALA A 72 13.10 -34.58 -10.23
CA ALA A 72 14.38 -34.29 -9.56
C ALA A 72 14.29 -33.03 -8.67
N ALA A 73 13.60 -32.00 -9.12
CA ALA A 73 13.39 -30.79 -8.34
C ALA A 73 12.50 -31.05 -7.11
N LYS A 74 11.47 -31.88 -7.24
CA LYS A 74 10.67 -32.35 -6.10
C LYS A 74 11.54 -33.09 -5.09
N HIS A 75 12.39 -34.01 -5.54
CA HIS A 75 13.33 -34.71 -4.65
C HIS A 75 14.32 -33.76 -3.96
N LEU A 76 14.82 -32.75 -4.68
CA LEU A 76 15.69 -31.73 -4.12
C LEU A 76 14.98 -30.90 -3.03
N LEU A 77 13.68 -30.64 -3.17
CA LEU A 77 12.87 -29.97 -2.16
C LEU A 77 12.51 -30.86 -0.96
N THR A 78 12.08 -32.09 -1.21
CA THR A 78 11.59 -33.00 -0.14
C THR A 78 12.72 -33.64 0.63
N THR A 79 13.71 -34.16 -0.09
CA THR A 79 14.80 -34.97 0.44
C THR A 79 16.07 -34.15 0.60
N GLY A 80 16.18 -32.99 -0.07
CA GLY A 80 17.38 -32.16 -0.03
C GLY A 80 18.53 -32.68 -0.89
N GLN A 81 18.36 -33.83 -1.55
CA GLN A 81 19.43 -34.54 -2.23
C GLN A 81 19.02 -34.98 -3.63
N VAL A 82 19.87 -34.65 -4.60
CA VAL A 82 19.94 -35.21 -5.95
C VAL A 82 21.40 -35.17 -6.41
N SER A 83 21.77 -35.98 -7.40
CA SER A 83 23.13 -35.94 -7.99
C SER A 83 23.51 -34.53 -8.44
N GLY A 84 24.79 -34.16 -8.34
CA GLY A 84 25.30 -32.85 -8.75
C GLY A 84 24.96 -32.48 -10.19
N ARG A 85 24.87 -33.48 -11.10
CA ARG A 85 24.42 -33.27 -12.49
C ARG A 85 22.95 -32.84 -12.56
N HIS A 86 22.08 -33.56 -11.84
CA HIS A 86 20.65 -33.26 -11.80
C HIS A 86 20.36 -31.96 -11.07
N SER A 87 21.08 -31.66 -9.99
CA SER A 87 20.99 -30.36 -9.29
C SER A 87 21.28 -29.20 -10.23
N ARG A 88 22.38 -29.26 -11.01
CA ARG A 88 22.71 -28.23 -12.01
C ARG A 88 21.65 -28.10 -13.11
N GLN A 89 21.06 -29.22 -13.56
CA GLN A 89 20.00 -29.20 -14.57
C GLN A 89 18.71 -28.57 -14.03
N VAL A 90 18.32 -28.90 -12.79
CA VAL A 90 17.18 -28.30 -12.07
C VAL A 90 17.41 -26.80 -11.90
N GLN A 91 18.60 -26.37 -11.48
CA GLN A 91 18.94 -24.96 -11.31
C GLN A 91 18.90 -24.18 -12.64
N LYS A 92 19.32 -24.79 -13.75
CA LYS A 92 19.24 -24.17 -15.08
C LYS A 92 17.80 -24.08 -15.59
N ALA A 93 16.98 -25.10 -15.38
CA ALA A 93 15.61 -25.15 -15.88
C ALA A 93 14.61 -24.35 -15.04
N PHE A 94 14.85 -24.26 -13.73
CA PHE A 94 13.92 -23.67 -12.76
C PHE A 94 14.54 -22.51 -11.96
N GLY A 95 15.69 -22.00 -12.39
CA GLY A 95 16.43 -20.94 -11.71
C GLY A 95 15.58 -19.70 -11.44
N GLY A 96 15.70 -19.16 -10.23
CA GLY A 96 14.92 -18.00 -9.80
C GLY A 96 13.47 -18.32 -9.39
N THR A 97 13.10 -19.59 -9.32
CA THR A 97 11.84 -20.05 -8.73
C THR A 97 12.10 -20.91 -7.49
N ALA A 98 11.08 -21.12 -6.66
CA ALA A 98 11.17 -21.98 -5.49
C ALA A 98 11.57 -23.43 -5.84
N LEU A 99 11.30 -23.89 -7.07
CA LEU A 99 11.57 -25.25 -7.51
C LEU A 99 13.08 -25.55 -7.70
N ALA A 100 13.90 -24.52 -7.90
CA ALA A 100 15.36 -24.65 -7.94
C ALA A 100 16.05 -24.51 -6.57
N MET A 101 15.28 -24.28 -5.49
CA MET A 101 15.84 -24.13 -4.15
C MET A 101 16.08 -25.48 -3.48
N THR A 102 17.04 -25.49 -2.55
CA THR A 102 17.23 -26.63 -1.65
C THR A 102 16.25 -26.56 -0.49
N LYS A 103 15.93 -27.71 0.13
CA LYS A 103 15.09 -27.79 1.33
C LYS A 103 15.49 -26.76 2.41
N ASN A 104 16.79 -26.68 2.71
CA ASN A 104 17.29 -25.81 3.77
C ASN A 104 17.10 -24.32 3.42
N ALA A 105 17.42 -23.92 2.20
CA ALA A 105 17.22 -22.54 1.76
C ALA A 105 15.75 -22.14 1.77
N CYS A 106 14.85 -23.03 1.33
CA CYS A 106 13.40 -22.81 1.36
C CYS A 106 12.87 -22.68 2.79
N MET A 107 13.31 -23.56 3.71
CA MET A 107 12.93 -23.49 5.12
C MET A 107 13.41 -22.20 5.79
N ILE A 108 14.67 -21.80 5.56
CA ILE A 108 15.22 -20.55 6.09
C ILE A 108 14.43 -19.36 5.55
N GLY A 109 14.17 -19.31 4.24
CA GLY A 109 13.36 -18.26 3.62
C GLY A 109 11.96 -18.18 4.23
N GLY A 110 11.28 -19.32 4.36
CA GLY A 110 9.95 -19.39 4.99
C GLY A 110 9.94 -18.94 6.44
N ALA A 111 10.92 -19.37 7.24
CA ALA A 111 11.04 -18.97 8.64
C ALA A 111 11.29 -17.46 8.79
N VAL A 112 12.17 -16.89 7.96
CA VAL A 112 12.45 -15.45 7.95
C VAL A 112 11.19 -14.66 7.58
N THR A 113 10.48 -15.06 6.52
CA THR A 113 9.20 -14.42 6.14
C THR A 113 8.16 -14.49 7.25
N ALA A 114 8.03 -15.64 7.93
CA ALA A 114 7.10 -15.80 9.05
C ALA A 114 7.46 -14.88 10.23
N LEU A 115 8.74 -14.73 10.55
CA LEU A 115 9.21 -13.80 11.59
C LEU A 115 8.94 -12.34 11.22
N PHE A 116 9.19 -11.95 9.97
CA PHE A 116 8.87 -10.59 9.50
C PHE A 116 7.37 -10.29 9.58
N LEU A 117 6.52 -11.19 9.07
CA LEU A 117 5.07 -11.03 9.15
C LEU A 117 4.56 -10.98 10.60
N GLY A 118 5.11 -11.82 11.47
CA GLY A 118 4.79 -11.80 12.91
C GLY A 118 5.20 -10.49 13.58
N ARG A 119 6.37 -9.95 13.22
CA ARG A 119 6.85 -8.65 13.70
C ARG A 119 5.97 -7.51 13.20
N ASP A 120 5.62 -7.51 11.92
CA ASP A 120 4.76 -6.48 11.31
C ASP A 120 3.37 -6.51 11.95
N LEU A 121 2.80 -7.68 12.19
CA LEU A 121 1.51 -7.82 12.87
C LEU A 121 1.58 -7.36 14.34
N ALA A 122 2.68 -7.66 15.04
CA ALA A 122 2.89 -7.21 16.41
C ALA A 122 3.06 -5.68 16.49
N ALA A 123 3.75 -5.07 15.53
CA ALA A 123 3.87 -3.62 15.40
C ALA A 123 2.49 -2.99 15.15
N VAL A 124 1.75 -3.48 14.15
CA VAL A 124 0.39 -3.00 13.85
C VAL A 124 -0.54 -3.15 15.06
N SER A 125 -0.48 -4.28 15.77
CA SER A 125 -1.29 -4.49 16.98
C SER A 125 -0.92 -3.51 18.10
N LYS A 126 0.36 -3.17 18.24
CA LYS A 126 0.84 -2.21 19.24
C LYS A 126 0.41 -0.80 18.88
N ASP A 127 0.58 -0.41 17.62
CA ASP A 127 0.19 0.90 17.09
C ASP A 127 -1.34 1.07 17.17
N TRP A 128 -2.11 0.03 16.86
CA TRP A 128 -3.57 0.01 17.01
C TRP A 128 -4.01 0.20 18.47
N LYS A 129 -3.31 -0.43 19.43
CA LYS A 129 -3.60 -0.27 20.85
C LYS A 129 -3.30 1.15 21.33
N GLN A 130 -2.17 1.73 20.89
CA GLN A 130 -1.86 3.13 21.18
C GLN A 130 -2.86 4.11 20.57
N LEU A 131 -3.34 3.85 19.35
CA LEU A 131 -4.36 4.66 18.69
C LEU A 131 -5.73 4.56 19.39
N LYS A 132 -6.06 3.39 19.94
CA LYS A 132 -7.29 3.18 20.69
C LYS A 132 -7.27 3.88 22.05
N ASP A 133 -6.13 3.86 22.74
CA ASP A 133 -6.02 4.35 24.12
C ASP A 133 -5.56 5.83 24.22
N GLY A 134 -4.91 6.38 23.19
CA GLY A 134 -4.40 7.77 23.19
C GLY A 134 -5.36 8.81 22.59
N PRO A 135 -5.47 8.92 21.25
CA PRO A 135 -6.19 10.02 20.58
C PRO A 135 -7.71 10.03 20.80
N ARG A 136 -8.31 8.94 21.28
CA ARG A 136 -9.75 8.92 21.61
C ARG A 136 -10.10 9.72 22.86
N ALA A 137 -9.17 9.86 23.82
CA ALA A 137 -9.42 10.61 25.04
C ALA A 137 -9.44 12.13 24.77
N GLU A 138 -8.50 12.60 23.95
CA GLU A 138 -8.39 14.01 23.57
C GLU A 138 -9.55 14.46 22.67
N LEU A 139 -9.91 13.65 21.67
CA LEU A 139 -11.06 13.90 20.80
C LEU A 139 -12.40 13.89 21.58
N ALA A 140 -12.53 13.03 22.59
CA ALA A 140 -13.74 12.98 23.43
C ALA A 140 -13.88 14.21 24.34
N GLU A 141 -12.77 14.75 24.85
CA GLU A 141 -12.76 16.00 25.62
C GLU A 141 -13.08 17.21 24.73
N GLU A 142 -12.55 17.27 23.50
CA GLU A 142 -12.86 18.33 22.55
C GLU A 142 -14.35 18.32 22.14
N LEU A 143 -14.93 17.13 21.91
CA LEU A 143 -16.37 16.95 21.68
C LEU A 143 -17.22 17.37 22.88
N ARG A 144 -16.75 17.16 24.11
CA ARG A 144 -17.43 17.66 25.32
C ARG A 144 -17.38 19.18 25.41
N GLY A 145 -16.25 19.79 25.09
CA GLY A 145 -16.11 21.24 25.02
C GLY A 145 -17.08 21.86 24.02
N HIS A 146 -17.12 21.36 22.79
CA HIS A 146 -18.05 21.84 21.77
C HIS A 146 -19.53 21.62 22.14
N ALA A 147 -19.86 20.51 22.79
CA ALA A 147 -21.23 20.27 23.27
C ALA A 147 -21.65 21.26 24.38
N GLN A 148 -20.72 21.67 25.25
CA GLN A 148 -20.98 22.66 26.29
C GLN A 148 -21.17 24.06 25.71
N GLU A 149 -20.32 24.50 24.77
CA GLU A 149 -20.48 25.79 24.09
C GLU A 149 -21.84 25.88 23.36
N LEU A 150 -22.22 24.79 22.68
CA LEU A 150 -23.49 24.73 21.97
C LEU A 150 -24.69 24.79 22.95
N ALA A 151 -24.58 24.16 24.12
CA ALA A 151 -25.63 24.20 25.15
C ALA A 151 -25.80 25.61 25.74
N GLU A 152 -24.71 26.35 25.97
CA GLU A 152 -24.77 27.74 26.43
C GLU A 152 -25.45 28.67 25.41
N LEU A 153 -25.08 28.56 24.13
CA LEU A 153 -25.70 29.35 23.06
C LEU A 153 -27.20 29.10 22.94
N VAL A 154 -27.63 27.84 23.08
CA VAL A 154 -29.06 27.50 23.07
C VAL A 154 -29.77 28.15 24.25
N MET A 155 -29.23 28.05 25.47
CA MET A 155 -29.83 28.69 26.64
C MET A 155 -29.91 30.21 26.52
N GLU A 156 -28.87 30.85 25.99
CA GLU A 156 -28.87 32.29 25.78
C GLU A 156 -29.95 32.71 24.77
N SER A 157 -30.11 31.95 23.68
CA SER A 157 -31.17 32.21 22.70
C SER A 157 -32.57 32.07 23.30
N GLU A 158 -32.79 31.04 24.14
CA GLU A 158 -34.06 30.83 24.84
C GLU A 158 -34.35 31.96 25.83
N TYR A 159 -33.34 32.45 26.54
CA TYR A 159 -33.46 33.58 27.44
C TYR A 159 -33.92 34.86 26.71
N TYR A 160 -33.26 35.20 25.60
CA TYR A 160 -33.65 36.37 24.79
C TYR A 160 -35.04 36.21 24.18
N TYR A 161 -35.38 35.03 23.68
CA TYR A 161 -36.70 34.73 23.14
C TYR A 161 -37.80 34.92 24.19
N GLN A 162 -37.61 34.39 25.40
CA GLN A 162 -38.57 34.57 26.48
C GLN A 162 -38.74 36.03 26.90
N ARG A 163 -37.65 36.80 26.98
CA ARG A 163 -37.69 38.24 27.27
C ARG A 163 -38.50 39.01 26.23
N LEU A 164 -38.27 38.73 24.94
CA LEU A 164 -38.99 39.38 23.84
C LEU A 164 -40.47 39.01 23.86
N ARG A 165 -40.78 37.73 24.13
CA ARG A 165 -42.15 37.24 24.26
C ARG A 165 -42.90 37.91 25.41
N GLN A 166 -42.29 38.07 26.58
CA GLN A 166 -42.90 38.74 27.72
C GLN A 166 -43.17 40.23 27.45
N LYS A 167 -42.23 40.94 26.81
CA LYS A 167 -42.44 42.35 26.43
C LYS A 167 -43.62 42.53 25.48
N LYS A 168 -43.75 41.65 24.48
CA LYS A 168 -44.89 41.69 23.54
C LYS A 168 -46.22 41.46 24.24
N LEU A 169 -46.29 40.46 25.14
CA LEU A 169 -47.48 40.18 25.95
C LEU A 169 -47.86 41.34 26.90
N LEU A 170 -46.88 42.08 27.41
CA LEU A 170 -47.13 43.27 28.22
C LEU A 170 -47.70 44.42 27.38
N GLN A 171 -47.18 44.61 26.16
CA GLN A 171 -47.69 45.64 25.24
C GLN A 171 -49.13 45.36 24.77
N GLU A 172 -49.46 44.09 24.46
CA GLU A 172 -50.81 43.67 24.08
C GLU A 172 -51.84 43.79 25.22
N LYS A 173 -51.41 43.79 26.50
CA LYS A 173 -52.31 44.01 27.65
C LYS A 173 -52.56 45.49 27.97
N THR A 174 -51.69 46.37 27.49
CA THR A 174 -51.78 47.83 27.69
C THR A 174 -52.46 48.56 26.53
N THR A 175 -52.86 47.84 25.48
CA THR A 175 -53.68 48.32 24.36
C THR A 175 -55.08 47.71 24.45
#